data_AF-A0A069QQ74-F1
#
_entry.id   AF-A0A069QQ74-F1
#
_cell.length_a   1.000
_cell.length_b   1.000
_cell.length_c   1.000
_cell.angle_alpha   90.00
_cell.angle_beta   90.00
_cell.angle_gamma   90.00
#
_symmetry.space_group_name_H-M   'P 1'
#
loop_
_entity.id
_entity.type
_entity.pdbx_description
1 polymer ?
#
loop_
_entity_poly.entity_id
_entity_poly.type
_entity_poly.pdbx_seq_one_letter_code
_entity_poly.pdbx_strand_id
1 'polypeptide(L)'
;MKKFKPLSMFAIALLAAGTLFASCSSDDDGQEPNTITNNKGTYKVNDASITDFNDQQYSIYLYTNTGLGVKVAILKTDIGKRIDLSKRGRWRVDSRTIAANGEVETLESGSYIHVKSYANGKISISYCLKKSDAYGARMEKGNYSGSIRYGTFHNP
;
A
#
# COMPACT_ATOMS: atom_id res chain seq x y z
N MET A 1 48.83 48.26 -9.45
CA MET A 1 47.61 47.83 -10.18
C MET A 1 47.08 46.56 -9.54
N LYS A 2 45.91 46.61 -8.89
CA LYS A 2 45.24 45.45 -8.30
C LYS A 2 44.63 44.60 -9.42
N LYS A 3 44.98 43.31 -9.54
CA LYS A 3 44.15 42.32 -10.25
C LYS A 3 44.24 40.97 -9.53
N PHE A 4 43.11 40.58 -8.96
CA PHE A 4 42.85 39.30 -8.30
C PHE A 4 41.81 38.54 -9.14
N LYS A 5 41.93 37.21 -9.15
CA LYS A 5 40.93 36.16 -9.49
C LYS A 5 40.71 35.87 -11.00
N PRO A 6 40.45 34.60 -11.38
CA PRO A 6 39.23 33.87 -10.98
C PRO A 6 39.50 32.57 -10.19
N LEU A 7 38.73 32.38 -9.11
CA LEU A 7 38.55 31.08 -8.48
C LEU A 7 37.44 30.33 -9.24
N SER A 8 37.78 29.14 -9.71
CA SER A 8 36.88 28.13 -10.23
C SER A 8 35.76 27.84 -9.22
N MET A 9 34.50 28.04 -9.62
CA MET A 9 33.33 27.53 -8.91
C MET A 9 32.70 26.45 -9.78
N PHE A 10 33.10 25.21 -9.56
CA PHE A 10 32.27 24.05 -9.90
C PHE A 10 31.18 23.94 -8.84
N ALA A 11 30.05 24.59 -9.08
CA ALA A 11 28.83 24.31 -8.35
C ALA A 11 28.12 23.15 -9.05
N ILE A 12 28.40 21.92 -8.60
CA ILE A 12 27.56 20.77 -8.96
C ILE A 12 26.26 20.95 -8.19
N ALA A 13 25.22 21.36 -8.92
CA ALA A 13 23.86 21.31 -8.44
C ALA A 13 23.53 19.84 -8.14
N LEU A 14 23.57 19.47 -6.86
CA LEU A 14 22.93 18.24 -6.39
C LEU A 14 21.43 18.41 -6.65
N LEU A 15 20.97 17.78 -7.73
CA LEU A 15 19.56 17.55 -7.98
C LEU A 15 18.95 16.98 -6.71
N ALA A 16 18.03 17.74 -6.13
CA ALA A 16 17.07 17.22 -5.17
C ALA A 16 16.24 16.15 -5.89
N ALA A 17 16.73 14.92 -5.88
CA ALA A 17 15.92 13.76 -6.17
C ALA A 17 14.93 13.65 -5.00
N GLY A 18 13.74 14.23 -5.21
CA GLY A 18 12.66 14.23 -4.25
C GLY A 18 12.32 12.81 -3.85
N THR A 19 12.78 12.40 -2.67
CA THR A 19 12.31 11.19 -2.04
C THR A 19 11.04 11.54 -1.28
N LEU A 20 9.91 11.47 -1.98
CA LEU A 20 8.60 11.34 -1.36
C LEU A 20 8.51 9.96 -0.68
N PHE A 21 9.36 9.68 0.31
CA PHE A 21 9.12 8.62 1.26
C PHE A 21 8.09 9.15 2.24
N ALA A 22 6.83 9.21 1.81
CA ALA A 22 5.72 9.40 2.72
C ALA A 22 5.74 8.23 3.71
N SER A 23 6.31 8.49 4.89
CA SER A 23 6.55 7.50 5.93
C SER A 23 5.25 6.79 6.32
N CYS A 24 5.26 5.46 6.32
CA CYS A 24 4.14 4.64 6.81
C CYS A 24 4.04 4.58 8.35
N SER A 25 4.48 5.63 9.03
CA SER A 25 4.72 5.60 10.48
C SER A 25 4.06 6.74 11.28
N SER A 26 3.32 7.67 10.67
CA SER A 26 2.72 8.77 11.45
C SER A 26 1.54 9.48 10.78
N ASP A 27 1.46 9.54 9.45
CA ASP A 27 0.45 10.35 8.75
C ASP A 27 -0.55 9.51 7.93
N ASP A 28 -1.15 8.47 8.53
CA ASP A 28 -2.37 7.89 7.96
C ASP A 28 -3.50 8.95 7.92
N ASP A 29 -3.41 10.00 8.75
CA ASP A 29 -4.37 11.12 8.84
C ASP A 29 -4.24 12.13 7.68
N GLY A 30 -3.12 12.13 6.94
CA GLY A 30 -2.89 13.04 5.83
C GLY A 30 -3.25 12.48 4.45
N GLN A 31 -3.60 11.19 4.35
CA GLN A 31 -3.98 10.59 3.08
C GLN A 31 -5.44 10.93 2.74
N GLU A 32 -5.70 11.31 1.49
CA GLU A 32 -7.07 11.50 1.02
C GLU A 32 -7.89 10.21 1.23
N PRO A 33 -9.10 10.30 1.80
CA PRO A 33 -9.95 9.13 2.01
C PRO A 33 -10.23 8.38 0.70
N ASN A 34 -10.33 7.06 0.79
CA ASN A 34 -10.70 6.19 -0.34
C ASN A 34 -9.73 6.34 -1.53
N THR A 35 -8.43 6.30 -1.26
CA THR A 35 -7.39 6.39 -2.28
C THR A 35 -6.35 5.30 -2.17
N ILE A 36 -5.71 5.00 -3.29
CA ILE A 36 -4.45 4.26 -3.37
C ILE A 36 -3.39 5.21 -3.92
N THR A 37 -2.25 5.30 -3.24
CA THR A 37 -1.10 6.12 -3.64
C THR A 37 0.12 5.23 -3.82
N ASN A 38 0.80 5.38 -4.96
CA ASN A 38 2.10 4.77 -5.23
C ASN A 38 3.02 5.80 -5.91
N ASN A 39 4.20 5.37 -6.35
CA ASN A 39 5.18 6.23 -7.02
C ASN A 39 4.67 6.90 -8.31
N LYS A 40 3.54 6.45 -8.89
CA LYS A 40 2.94 7.01 -10.11
C LYS A 40 1.86 8.04 -9.84
N GLY A 41 1.32 8.11 -8.62
CA GLY A 41 0.29 9.07 -8.24
C GLY A 41 -0.70 8.52 -7.23
N THR A 42 -1.77 9.29 -7.01
CA THR A 42 -2.90 8.98 -6.13
C THR A 42 -4.14 8.73 -6.97
N TYR A 43 -4.87 7.65 -6.65
CA TYR A 43 -5.99 7.14 -7.42
C TYR A 43 -7.18 6.91 -6.50
N LYS A 44 -8.37 7.34 -6.90
CA LYS A 44 -9.61 7.09 -6.14
C LYS A 44 -10.02 5.62 -6.22
N VAL A 45 -10.33 5.05 -5.07
CA VAL A 45 -10.99 3.75 -4.94
C VAL A 45 -12.47 3.97 -5.19
N ASN A 46 -13.00 3.30 -6.22
CA ASN A 46 -14.39 3.47 -6.65
C ASN A 46 -15.26 2.27 -6.26
N ASP A 47 -14.63 1.14 -5.97
CA ASP A 47 -15.34 -0.06 -5.56
C ASP A 47 -14.47 -0.91 -4.63
N ALA A 48 -15.13 -1.70 -3.80
CA ALA A 48 -14.49 -2.65 -2.93
C ALA A 48 -15.31 -3.94 -2.87
N SER A 49 -14.62 -5.07 -2.85
CA SER A 49 -15.27 -6.36 -2.66
C SER A 49 -14.59 -7.17 -1.58
N ILE A 50 -15.36 -8.07 -0.97
CA ILE A 50 -14.82 -9.11 -0.10
C ILE A 50 -15.34 -10.46 -0.58
N THR A 51 -14.46 -11.45 -0.52
CA THR A 51 -14.78 -12.84 -0.75
C THR A 51 -14.35 -13.63 0.47
N ASP A 52 -15.24 -14.52 0.91
CA ASP A 52 -14.89 -15.58 1.84
C ASP A 52 -14.02 -16.59 1.08
N PHE A 53 -12.69 -16.48 1.24
CA PHE A 53 -11.75 -17.29 0.47
C PHE A 53 -11.70 -18.74 1.00
N ASN A 54 -11.85 -18.89 2.31
CA ASN A 54 -12.03 -20.14 3.03
C ASN A 54 -12.54 -19.83 4.45
N ASP A 55 -12.84 -20.86 5.23
CA ASP A 55 -13.36 -20.74 6.60
C ASP A 55 -12.55 -19.78 7.51
N GLN A 56 -11.29 -19.53 7.20
CA GLN A 56 -10.35 -18.77 8.04
C GLN A 56 -9.92 -17.42 7.46
N GLN A 57 -10.11 -17.15 6.16
CA GLN A 57 -9.56 -15.95 5.51
C GLN A 57 -10.60 -15.17 4.69
N TYR A 58 -10.48 -13.86 4.77
CA TYR A 58 -11.10 -12.97 3.79
C TYR A 58 -10.09 -12.57 2.72
N SER A 59 -10.57 -12.49 1.48
CA SER A 59 -9.89 -11.82 0.39
C SER A 59 -10.63 -10.52 0.08
N ILE A 60 -9.99 -9.38 0.32
CA ILE A 60 -10.51 -8.04 0.08
C ILE A 60 -9.86 -7.50 -1.17
N TYR A 61 -10.65 -6.88 -2.06
CA TYR A 61 -10.13 -6.20 -3.22
C TYR A 61 -10.60 -4.75 -3.24
N LEU A 62 -9.67 -3.82 -3.46
CA LEU A 62 -9.96 -2.40 -3.69
C LEU A 62 -9.71 -2.06 -5.17
N TYR A 63 -10.74 -1.56 -5.85
CA TYR A 63 -10.72 -1.25 -7.27
C TYR A 63 -10.62 0.25 -7.53
N THR A 64 -9.75 0.64 -8.47
CA THR A 64 -9.74 1.96 -9.07
C THR A 64 -10.13 1.85 -10.55
N ASN A 65 -10.66 2.94 -11.13
CA ASN A 65 -11.09 2.95 -12.54
C ASN A 65 -9.91 3.00 -13.52
N THR A 66 -8.67 3.07 -13.04
CA THR A 66 -7.45 3.11 -13.87
C THR A 66 -6.87 1.71 -14.11
N GLY A 67 -7.57 0.66 -13.68
CA GLY A 67 -7.05 -0.72 -13.70
C GLY A 67 -5.98 -0.97 -12.63
N LEU A 68 -5.74 -0.01 -11.73
CA LEU A 68 -4.97 -0.23 -10.51
C LEU A 68 -5.90 -0.76 -9.41
N GLY A 69 -5.37 -1.64 -8.58
CA GLY A 69 -6.08 -2.20 -7.46
C GLY A 69 -5.13 -2.97 -6.57
N VAL A 70 -5.63 -3.31 -5.39
CA VAL A 70 -4.92 -4.17 -4.44
C VAL A 70 -5.86 -5.28 -4.00
N LYS A 71 -5.34 -6.50 -4.01
CA LYS A 71 -5.94 -7.66 -3.37
C LYS A 71 -5.18 -7.95 -2.08
N VAL A 72 -5.92 -8.10 -1.00
CA VAL A 72 -5.40 -8.38 0.33
C VAL A 72 -6.10 -9.62 0.86
N ALA A 73 -5.35 -10.63 1.27
CA ALA A 73 -5.86 -11.78 2.01
C ALA A 73 -5.34 -11.75 3.45
N ILE A 74 -6.24 -11.86 4.43
CA ILE A 74 -5.92 -11.89 5.86
C ILE A 74 -6.84 -12.88 6.60
N LEU A 75 -6.43 -13.30 7.81
CA LEU A 75 -7.30 -14.10 8.66
C LEU A 75 -8.52 -13.31 9.12
N LYS A 76 -9.68 -13.96 9.19
CA LYS A 76 -10.92 -13.39 9.75
C LYS A 76 -10.71 -12.92 11.20
N THR A 77 -9.87 -13.64 11.95
CA THR A 77 -9.48 -13.34 13.33
C THR A 77 -8.57 -12.12 13.49
N ASP A 78 -8.07 -11.56 12.39
CA ASP A 78 -7.19 -10.38 12.41
C ASP A 78 -7.92 -9.07 12.08
N ILE A 79 -9.23 -9.14 11.83
CA ILE A 79 -10.05 -7.93 11.79
C ILE A 79 -9.95 -7.19 13.13
N GLY A 80 -9.79 -5.86 13.06
CA GLY A 80 -9.54 -5.00 14.21
C GLY A 80 -8.07 -4.97 14.65
N LYS A 81 -7.18 -5.75 14.02
CA LYS A 81 -5.74 -5.75 14.30
C LYS A 81 -4.96 -5.13 13.16
N ARG A 82 -3.87 -4.45 13.49
CA ARG A 82 -2.84 -4.06 12.53
C ARG A 82 -1.86 -5.21 12.38
N ILE A 83 -1.85 -5.81 11.19
CA ILE A 83 -0.95 -6.91 10.81
C ILE A 83 0.36 -6.30 10.34
N ASP A 84 1.46 -6.70 10.97
CA ASP A 84 2.82 -6.31 10.59
C ASP A 84 3.33 -7.23 9.46
N LEU A 85 3.47 -6.68 8.25
CA LEU A 85 3.88 -7.46 7.07
C LEU A 85 5.40 -7.63 6.97
N SER A 86 6.16 -7.04 7.89
CA SER A 86 7.59 -7.35 8.05
C SER A 86 7.83 -8.67 8.78
N LYS A 87 6.76 -9.29 9.30
CA LYS A 87 6.79 -10.59 9.95
C LYS A 87 6.10 -11.64 9.10
N ARG A 88 6.62 -12.88 9.20
CA ARG A 88 5.97 -14.05 8.61
C ARG A 88 4.56 -14.21 9.15
N GLY A 89 3.63 -14.59 8.29
CA GLY A 89 2.24 -14.73 8.69
C GLY A 89 1.33 -15.12 7.53
N ARG A 90 0.09 -15.46 7.87
CA ARG A 90 -0.95 -15.88 6.92
C ARG A 90 -1.63 -14.67 6.30
N TRP A 91 -0.87 -13.93 5.51
CA TRP A 91 -1.35 -12.78 4.75
C TRP A 91 -0.80 -12.84 3.32
N ARG A 92 -1.54 -12.26 2.38
CA ARG A 92 -1.09 -12.09 1.00
C ARG A 92 -1.50 -10.71 0.51
N VAL A 93 -0.60 -10.08 -0.23
CA VAL A 93 -0.89 -8.85 -0.96
C VAL A 93 -0.55 -9.05 -2.43
N ASP A 94 -1.40 -8.54 -3.28
CA ASP A 94 -1.20 -8.54 -4.72
C ASP A 94 -1.71 -7.21 -5.28
N SER A 95 -0.76 -6.34 -5.59
CA SER A 95 -1.00 -5.11 -6.35
C SER A 95 -0.11 -5.12 -7.58
N ARG A 96 -0.42 -4.23 -8.53
CA ARG A 96 0.43 -4.04 -9.71
C ARG A 96 1.86 -3.59 -9.36
N THR A 97 2.05 -3.00 -8.18
CA THR A 97 3.33 -2.45 -7.73
C THR A 97 4.09 -3.45 -6.86
N ILE A 98 3.39 -4.10 -5.93
CA ILE A 98 3.97 -4.94 -4.89
C ILE A 98 3.08 -6.18 -4.70
N ALA A 99 3.68 -7.35 -4.84
CA ALA A 99 3.09 -8.64 -4.49
C ALA A 99 3.99 -9.36 -3.49
N ALA A 100 3.37 -10.00 -2.48
CA ALA A 100 4.06 -10.80 -1.48
C ALA A 100 3.09 -11.78 -0.79
N ASN A 101 3.61 -12.93 -0.40
CA ASN A 101 2.92 -13.90 0.46
C ASN A 101 3.71 -14.05 1.75
N GLY A 102 3.11 -13.70 2.90
CA GLY A 102 3.73 -13.73 4.22
C GLY A 102 4.21 -15.10 4.69
N GLU A 103 3.75 -16.18 4.05
CA GLU A 103 4.27 -17.53 4.30
C GLU A 103 5.60 -17.78 3.57
N VAL A 104 5.89 -17.03 2.50
CA VAL A 104 7.04 -17.23 1.60
C VAL A 104 8.08 -16.12 1.73
N GLU A 105 7.64 -14.87 1.84
CA GLU A 105 8.48 -13.68 1.95
C GLU A 105 7.81 -12.60 2.80
N THR A 106 8.60 -11.74 3.43
CA THR A 106 8.13 -10.60 4.21
C THR A 106 8.37 -9.29 3.46
N LEU A 107 7.60 -8.27 3.78
CA LEU A 107 7.83 -6.91 3.30
C LEU A 107 8.78 -6.15 4.23
N GLU A 108 9.14 -4.93 3.84
CA GLU A 108 10.04 -4.09 4.64
C GLU A 108 9.33 -3.51 5.87
N SER A 109 10.12 -3.09 6.85
CA SER A 109 9.63 -2.49 8.09
C SER A 109 8.69 -1.30 7.85
N GLY A 110 7.61 -1.26 8.64
CA GLY A 110 6.51 -0.31 8.49
C GLY A 110 5.47 -0.70 7.44
N SER A 111 5.63 -1.85 6.77
CA SER A 111 4.55 -2.43 5.96
C SER A 111 3.48 -3.03 6.87
N TYR A 112 2.21 -2.76 6.56
CA TYR A 112 1.09 -3.20 7.37
C TYR A 112 -0.21 -3.36 6.56
N ILE A 113 -1.13 -4.17 7.08
CA ILE A 113 -2.56 -4.15 6.74
C ILE A 113 -3.36 -3.93 8.01
N HIS A 114 -4.38 -3.10 7.96
CA HIS A 114 -5.31 -2.91 9.06
C HIS A 114 -6.74 -2.85 8.52
N VAL A 115 -7.47 -3.96 8.66
CA VAL A 115 -8.92 -3.97 8.47
C VAL A 115 -9.55 -3.58 9.80
N LYS A 116 -9.77 -2.27 9.99
CA LYS A 116 -10.29 -1.68 11.24
C LYS A 116 -11.65 -2.26 11.60
N SER A 117 -12.54 -2.41 10.62
CA SER A 117 -13.87 -2.96 10.83
C SER A 117 -14.41 -3.62 9.57
N TYR A 118 -15.24 -4.64 9.76
CA TYR A 118 -16.09 -5.21 8.74
C TYR A 118 -17.41 -5.64 9.37
N ALA A 119 -18.48 -4.91 9.09
CA ALA A 119 -19.81 -5.18 9.63
C ALA A 119 -20.88 -4.58 8.71
N ASN A 120 -22.05 -5.21 8.63
CA ASN A 120 -23.22 -4.68 7.91
C ASN A 120 -22.91 -4.29 6.45
N GLY A 121 -22.11 -5.09 5.75
CA GLY A 121 -21.74 -4.83 4.36
C GLY A 121 -20.83 -3.61 4.15
N LYS A 122 -20.19 -3.11 5.22
CA LYS A 122 -19.23 -2.00 5.16
C LYS A 122 -17.88 -2.44 5.69
N ILE A 123 -16.81 -1.96 5.08
CA ILE A 123 -15.43 -2.20 5.50
C ILE A 123 -14.72 -0.87 5.77
N SER A 124 -13.79 -0.88 6.72
CA SER A 124 -12.77 0.15 6.88
C SER A 124 -11.40 -0.52 6.87
N ILE A 125 -10.57 -0.19 5.88
CA ILE A 125 -9.24 -0.76 5.66
C ILE A 125 -8.23 0.34 5.40
N SER A 126 -7.03 0.20 5.97
CA SER A 126 -5.84 0.93 5.53
C SER A 126 -4.65 -0.03 5.41
N TYR A 127 -3.70 0.30 4.54
CA TYR A 127 -2.50 -0.49 4.35
C TYR A 127 -1.33 0.37 3.87
N CYS A 128 -0.12 -0.13 4.13
CA CYS A 128 1.10 0.32 3.46
C CYS A 128 1.97 -0.89 3.12
N LEU A 129 2.47 -0.91 1.89
CA LEU A 129 3.36 -1.93 1.36
C LEU A 129 4.68 -1.26 0.99
N LYS A 130 5.80 -1.81 1.45
CA LYS A 130 7.15 -1.40 1.07
C LYS A 130 7.95 -2.60 0.65
N LYS A 131 8.61 -2.50 -0.51
CA LYS A 131 9.45 -3.56 -1.06
C LYS A 131 10.61 -2.95 -1.83
N SER A 132 11.82 -3.42 -1.53
CA SER A 132 13.01 -3.16 -2.33
C SER A 132 13.58 -4.48 -2.84
N ASP A 133 13.71 -4.61 -4.15
CA ASP A 133 14.31 -5.76 -4.81
C ASP A 133 15.02 -5.31 -6.11
N ALA A 134 15.28 -6.23 -7.04
CA ALA A 134 15.92 -5.95 -8.33
C ALA A 134 15.19 -4.89 -9.19
N TYR A 135 13.90 -4.62 -8.91
CA TYR A 135 13.09 -3.60 -9.59
C TYR A 135 13.09 -2.25 -8.87
N GLY A 136 13.91 -2.10 -7.82
CA GLY A 136 14.05 -0.88 -7.03
C GLY A 136 13.06 -0.79 -5.86
N ALA A 137 13.24 0.27 -5.07
CA ALA A 137 12.40 0.58 -3.91
C ALA A 137 11.03 1.08 -4.38
N ARG A 138 9.98 0.40 -3.90
CA ARG A 138 8.58 0.71 -4.21
C ARG A 138 7.78 0.83 -2.94
N MET A 139 6.84 1.76 -2.95
CA MET A 139 5.85 1.92 -1.90
C MET A 139 4.46 2.04 -2.51
N GLU A 140 3.49 1.41 -1.86
CA GLU A 140 2.07 1.61 -2.14
C GLU A 140 1.32 1.68 -0.82
N LYS A 141 0.49 2.70 -0.64
CA LYS A 141 -0.40 2.81 0.51
C LYS A 141 -1.82 3.08 0.05
N GLY A 142 -2.79 2.63 0.81
CA GLY A 142 -4.19 2.83 0.45
C GLY A 142 -5.10 2.79 1.65
N ASN A 143 -6.25 3.42 1.50
CA ASN A 143 -7.32 3.33 2.47
C ASN A 143 -8.67 3.27 1.77
N TYR A 144 -9.64 2.63 2.42
CA TYR A 144 -11.02 2.61 1.98
C TYR A 144 -11.95 2.48 3.18
N SER A 145 -13.00 3.28 3.21
CA SER A 145 -14.10 3.18 4.14
C SER A 145 -15.40 3.34 3.38
N GLY A 146 -16.19 2.28 3.30
CA GLY A 146 -17.40 2.28 2.47
C GLY A 146 -18.08 0.93 2.40
N SER A 147 -19.14 0.90 1.59
CA SER A 147 -19.88 -0.32 1.29
C SER A 147 -19.03 -1.25 0.42
N ILE A 148 -19.17 -2.55 0.64
CA ILE A 148 -18.56 -3.55 -0.23
C ILE A 148 -19.62 -4.27 -1.04
N ARG A 149 -19.23 -4.72 -2.23
CA ARG A 149 -19.97 -5.73 -2.96
C ARG A 149 -19.55 -7.10 -2.44
N TYR A 150 -20.52 -7.92 -2.06
CA TYR A 150 -20.25 -9.34 -1.84
C TYR A 150 -19.97 -9.97 -3.20
N GLY A 151 -18.72 -10.36 -3.43
CA GLY A 151 -18.32 -11.01 -4.67
C GLY A 151 -18.44 -12.53 -4.51
N THR A 152 -19.44 -13.14 -5.14
CA THR A 152 -19.38 -14.55 -5.56
C THR A 152 -18.61 -14.60 -6.87
N PHE A 153 -17.28 -14.73 -6.81
CA PHE A 153 -16.55 -15.19 -8.00
C PHE A 153 -16.90 -16.67 -8.19
N HIS A 154 -17.82 -16.94 -9.11
CA HIS A 154 -17.81 -18.20 -9.83
C HIS A 154 -16.47 -18.23 -10.58
N ASN A 155 -15.58 -19.14 -10.18
CA ASN A 155 -14.43 -19.49 -11.00
C ASN A 155 -14.98 -19.89 -12.39
N PRO A 156 -14.42 -19.40 -13.52
CA PRO A 156 -14.63 -20.09 -14.78
C PRO A 156 -14.11 -21.54 -14.72
#